data_AF-A0A966E5N8-F1
#
_entry.id   AF-A0A966E5N8-F1
#
_cell.length_a   1.000
_cell.length_b   1.000
_cell.length_c   1.000
_cell.angle_alpha   90.00
_cell.angle_beta   90.00
_cell.angle_gamma   90.00
#
_symmetry.space_group_name_H-M   'P 1'
#
loop_
_entity.id
_entity.type
_entity.pdbx_description
1 polymer ?
#
loop_
_entity_poly.entity_id
_entity_poly.type
_entity_poly.pdbx_seq_one_letter_code
_entity_poly.pdbx_strand_id
1 'polypeptide(L)' 'MSIVDMAELFLESGIRRYPVLKDNRLVGQISRRDVLRALGELA' A
#
# COMPACT_ATOMS: atom_id res chain seq x y z
N MET A 1 2.80 -0.14 -10.81
CA MET A 1 3.08 -0.75 -9.50
C MET A 1 1.93 -1.68 -9.17
N SER A 2 2.23 -2.95 -8.96
CA SER A 2 1.30 -3.99 -8.58
C SER A 2 1.07 -4.02 -7.06
N ILE A 3 0.13 -4.84 -6.60
CA ILE A 3 -0.08 -5.11 -5.16
C ILE A 3 1.13 -5.83 -4.55
N VAL A 4 1.83 -6.67 -5.32
CA VAL A 4 3.01 -7.41 -4.85
C VAL A 4 4.19 -6.45 -4.65
N ASP A 5 4.43 -5.55 -5.60
CA ASP A 5 5.47 -4.49 -5.48
C ASP A 5 5.22 -3.64 -4.21
N MET A 6 3.96 -3.34 -3.91
CA MET A 6 3.57 -2.59 -2.73
C MET A 6 3.89 -3.35 -1.42
N ALA A 7 3.73 -4.67 -1.43
CA ALA A 7 4.07 -5.53 -0.30
C ALA A 7 5.58 -5.53 -0.04
N GLU A 8 6.39 -5.66 -1.08
CA GLU A 8 7.86 -5.59 -0.99
C GLU A 8 8.32 -4.24 -0.41
N LEU A 9 7.78 -3.13 -0.91
CA LEU A 9 8.06 -1.79 -0.37
C LEU A 9 7.73 -1.66 1.12
N PHE A 10 6.69 -2.33 1.61
CA PHE A 10 6.37 -2.33 3.04
C PHE A 10 7.34 -3.16 3.88
N LEU A 11 7.87 -4.26 3.32
CA LEU A 11 8.85 -5.12 3.98
C LEU A 11 10.20 -4.40 4.11
N GLU A 12 10.64 -3.71 3.06
CA GLU A 12 11.95 -3.06 3.01
C GLU A 12 12.03 -1.76 3.82
N SER A 13 10.96 -0.97 3.81
CA SER A 13 11.00 0.40 4.37
C SER A 13 10.71 0.50 5.87
N GLY A 14 10.09 -0.52 6.48
CA GLY A 14 9.53 -0.41 7.84
C GLY A 14 8.35 0.56 7.98
N ILE A 15 7.95 1.25 6.89
CA ILE A 15 6.83 2.20 6.87
C ILE A 15 5.50 1.44 7.05
N ARG A 16 4.52 2.10 7.67
CA ARG A 16 3.19 1.51 7.94
C ARG A 16 2.15 1.90 6.91
N ARG A 17 2.32 3.05 6.24
CA ARG A 17 1.40 3.59 5.23
C ARG A 17 2.14 4.41 4.19
N TYR A 18 1.72 4.30 2.93
CA TYR A 18 2.20 5.14 1.85
C TYR A 18 1.07 6.07 1.36
N PRO A 19 1.37 7.34 1.05
CA PRO A 19 0.39 8.24 0.43
C PRO A 19 0.13 7.84 -1.03
N VAL A 20 -1.10 8.04 -1.50
CA VAL A 20 -1.47 7.93 -2.91
C VAL A 20 -1.70 9.33 -3.45
N LEU A 21 -0.91 9.71 -4.45
CA LEU A 21 -0.99 11.00 -5.12
C LEU A 21 -1.63 10.85 -6.50
N LYS A 22 -2.42 11.84 -6.90
CA LYS A 22 -2.89 12.03 -8.27
C LYS A 22 -2.72 13.50 -8.62
N ASP A 23 -2.04 13.81 -9.73
CA ASP A 23 -1.76 15.18 -10.15
C ASP A 23 -1.12 16.01 -9.03
N ASN A 24 -0.15 15.41 -8.33
CA ASN A 24 0.54 15.97 -7.16
C ASN A 24 -0.37 16.35 -5.96
N ARG A 25 -1.62 15.88 -5.96
CA ARG A 25 -2.57 16.03 -4.86
C ARG A 25 -2.72 14.71 -4.11
N LEU A 26 -2.71 14.79 -2.78
CA LEU A 26 -3.03 13.64 -1.93
C LEU A 26 -4.49 13.24 -2.13
N VAL A 27 -4.71 12.00 -2.57
CA VAL A 27 -6.04 11.43 -2.81
C VAL A 27 -6.36 10.22 -1.94
N GLY A 28 -5.36 9.70 -1.21
CA GLY A 28 -5.58 8.60 -0.29
C GLY A 28 -4.30 8.10 0.35
N GLN A 29 -4.40 6.95 0.99
CA GLN A 29 -3.27 6.22 1.56
C GLN A 29 -3.50 4.72 1.39
N ILE A 30 -2.41 3.96 1.36
CA ILE A 30 -2.41 2.51 1.41
C ILE A 30 -1.66 2.10 2.67
N SER A 31 -2.24 1.20 3.46
CA SER A 31 -1.61 0.54 4.60
C SER A 31 -1.29 -0.91 4.28
N ARG A 32 -0.46 -1.56 5.12
CA ARG A 32 -0.22 -3.01 5.03
C ARG A 32 -1.52 -3.83 5.05
N ARG A 33 -2.52 -3.38 5.81
CA ARG A 33 -3.83 -4.05 5.90
C ARG A 33 -4.59 -3.98 4.57
N ASP A 34 -4.47 -2.89 3.83
CA ASP A 34 -5.14 -2.74 2.54
C ASP A 34 -4.54 -3.70 1.51
N VAL A 35 -3.21 -3.89 1.53
CA VAL A 35 -2.51 -4.87 0.70
C VAL A 35 -2.98 -6.29 1.02
N LEU A 36 -2.99 -6.68 2.29
CA LEU A 36 -3.45 -8.01 2.72
C LEU A 36 -4.92 -8.27 2.34
N ARG A 37 -5.79 -7.26 2.49
CA ARG A 37 -7.18 -7.35 2.04
C ARG A 37 -7.26 -7.53 0.52
N ALA A 38 -6.47 -6.80 -0.25
CA ALA A 38 -6.48 -6.88 -1.71
C ALA A 38 -5.95 -8.22 -2.24
N LEU A 39 -5.08 -8.90 -1.48
CA LEU A 39 -4.63 -10.27 -1.75
C LEU A 39 -5.64 -11.34 -1.32
N GLY A 40 -6.74 -10.97 -0.66
CA GLY A 40 -7.74 -11.91 -0.14
C GLY A 40 -7.32 -12.62 1.15
N GLU A 41 -6.27 -12.15 1.83
CA GLU A 41 -5.76 -12.77 3.07
C GLU A 41 -6.45 -12.25 4.34
N LEU A 42 -7.31 -11.23 4.22
CA LEU A 42 -8.13 -10.71 5.31
C LEU A 42 -9.60 -10.75 4.91
N ALA A 43 -10.41 -11.48 5.68
CA ALA A 43 -11.88 -11.44 5.63
C ALA A 43 -12.43 -10.14 6.25
#